data_AF-A0A1G2YTG8-F1
#
_entry.id   AF-A0A1G2YTG8-F1
#
_cell.length_a   1.000
_cell.length_b   1.000
_cell.length_c   1.000
_cell.angle_alpha   90.00
_cell.angle_beta   90.00
_cell.angle_gamma   90.00
#
_symmetry.space_group_name_H-M   'P 1'
#
loop_
_entity.id
_entity.type
_entity.pdbx_description
1 polymer ?
#
loop_
_entity_poly.entity_id
_entity_poly.type
_entity_poly.pdbx_seq_one_letter_code
_entity_poly.pdbx_strand_id
1 'polypeptide(L)'
;MPIYVYKSHDRKCDCDCCRKGVEVLQRLNEPPLENCPKCGRRVEKCISTFTLGTSETSLADRARSKGMHMLKRLGQGEYEKVF
;
A
#
# COMPACT_ATOMS: atom_id res chain seq x y z
N MET A 1 -0.74 -13.57 9.24
CA MET A 1 -1.64 -13.92 8.12
C MET A 1 -1.81 -12.68 7.25
N PRO A 2 -1.47 -12.72 5.96
CA PRO A 2 -1.69 -11.59 5.06
C PRO A 2 -3.18 -11.31 4.85
N ILE A 3 -3.49 -10.05 4.55
CA ILE A 3 -4.80 -9.63 4.07
C ILE A 3 -4.70 -9.50 2.56
N TYR A 4 -5.61 -10.14 1.84
CA TYR A 4 -5.73 -10.02 0.39
C TYR A 4 -7.03 -9.32 0.02
N VAL A 5 -6.98 -8.53 -1.03
CA VAL A 5 -8.15 -7.83 -1.58
C VAL A 5 -8.64 -8.59 -2.80
N TYR A 6 -9.94 -8.85 -2.88
CA TYR A 6 -10.58 -9.49 -4.03
C TYR A 6 -11.64 -8.57 -4.63
N LYS A 7 -11.69 -8.46 -5.96
CA LYS A 7 -12.80 -7.80 -6.69
C LYS A 7 -13.38 -8.72 -7.75
N SER A 8 -14.61 -8.43 -8.16
CA SER A 8 -15.20 -9.10 -9.32
C SER A 8 -14.42 -8.74 -10.58
N HIS A 9 -14.18 -9.76 -11.43
CA HIS A 9 -13.64 -9.57 -12.77
C HIS A 9 -14.60 -8.75 -13.65
N ASP A 10 -15.91 -8.96 -13.49
CA ASP A 10 -16.94 -8.31 -14.29
C ASP A 10 -17.54 -7.09 -13.59
N ARG A 11 -17.61 -5.96 -14.32
CA ARG A 11 -18.21 -4.71 -13.83
C ARG A 11 -19.73 -4.78 -13.63
N LYS A 12 -20.41 -5.81 -14.15
CA LYS A 12 -21.86 -6.01 -14.04
C LYS A 12 -22.28 -6.69 -12.74
N CYS A 13 -21.54 -6.49 -11.65
CA CYS A 13 -21.83 -7.16 -10.39
C CYS A 13 -22.74 -6.32 -9.48
N ASP A 14 -23.89 -6.88 -9.11
CA ASP A 14 -24.92 -6.21 -8.31
C ASP A 14 -24.57 -6.12 -6.82
N CYS A 15 -23.58 -6.90 -6.37
CA CYS A 15 -23.20 -6.99 -4.96
C CYS A 15 -22.20 -5.88 -4.58
N ASP A 16 -22.51 -5.11 -3.53
CA ASP A 16 -21.62 -4.05 -3.06
C ASP A 16 -20.26 -4.56 -2.58
N CYS A 17 -20.22 -5.78 -2.01
CA CYS A 17 -18.99 -6.40 -1.51
C CYS A 17 -17.95 -6.61 -2.62
N CYS A 18 -18.33 -7.36 -3.65
CA CYS A 18 -17.49 -7.69 -4.79
C CYS A 18 -17.22 -6.49 -5.72
N ARG A 19 -18.12 -5.49 -5.74
CA ARG A 19 -17.96 -4.24 -6.49
C ARG A 19 -16.94 -3.30 -5.86
N LYS A 20 -17.02 -3.09 -4.53
CA LYS A 20 -16.07 -2.22 -3.79
C LYS A 20 -14.72 -2.90 -3.55
N GLY A 21 -14.74 -4.22 -3.41
CA GLY A 21 -13.60 -5.05 -3.03
C GLY A 21 -13.76 -5.57 -1.61
N VAL A 22 -13.44 -6.85 -1.42
CA VAL A 22 -13.47 -7.51 -0.10
C VAL A 22 -12.06 -7.79 0.36
N GLU A 23 -11.79 -7.46 1.61
CA GLU A 23 -10.57 -7.82 2.33
C GLU A 23 -10.78 -9.17 3.01
N VAL A 24 -9.93 -10.14 2.69
CA VAL A 24 -9.97 -11.48 3.26
C VAL A 24 -8.66 -11.75 3.98
N LEU A 25 -8.75 -12.13 5.25
CA LEU A 25 -7.63 -12.62 6.02
C LEU A 25 -7.39 -14.09 5.63
N GLN A 26 -6.29 -14.35 4.93
CA GLN A 26 -6.00 -15.67 4.36
C GLN A 26 -4.66 -16.22 4.85
N ARG A 27 -4.53 -17.54 4.98
CA ARG A 27 -3.22 -18.16 5.25
C ARG A 27 -2.36 -18.15 3.99
N LEU A 28 -1.03 -18.14 4.14
CA LEU A 28 -0.11 -18.12 2.99
C LEU A 28 -0.25 -19.34 2.07
N ASN A 29 -0.59 -20.51 2.63
CA ASN A 29 -0.71 -21.78 1.89
C ASN A 29 -2.15 -22.10 1.48
N GLU A 30 -3.08 -21.18 1.68
CA GLU A 30 -4.49 -21.40 1.37
C GLU A 30 -4.79 -20.93 -0.07
N PRO A 31 -5.57 -21.71 -0.85
CA PRO A 31 -5.86 -21.36 -2.23
C PRO A 31 -6.65 -20.04 -2.30
N PRO A 32 -6.38 -19.17 -3.28
CA PRO A 32 -7.05 -17.88 -3.40
C PRO A 32 -8.56 -18.04 -3.58
N LEU A 33 -9.31 -17.06 -3.08
CA LEU A 33 -10.76 -17.04 -3.23
C LEU A 33 -11.14 -16.85 -4.71
N GLU A 34 -11.84 -17.82 -5.30
CA GLU A 34 -12.33 -17.74 -6.68
C GLU A 34 -13.74 -17.18 -6.79
N ASN A 35 -14.57 -17.36 -5.75
CA ASN A 35 -15.98 -16.97 -5.74
C ASN A 35 -16.31 -16.06 -4.55
N CYS A 36 -17.13 -15.05 -4.79
CA CYS A 36 -17.60 -14.16 -3.73
C CYS A 36 -18.53 -14.91 -2.76
N PRO A 37 -18.32 -14.81 -1.43
CA PRO A 37 -19.12 -15.53 -0.45
C PRO A 37 -20.56 -15.02 -0.33
N LYS A 38 -20.86 -13.82 -0.85
CA LYS A 38 -22.22 -13.25 -0.82
C LYS A 38 -23.03 -13.53 -2.08
N CYS A 39 -22.44 -13.43 -3.26
CA CYS A 39 -23.16 -13.54 -4.53
C CYS A 39 -22.73 -14.73 -5.40
N GLY A 40 -21.71 -15.48 -5.00
CA GLY A 40 -21.21 -16.65 -5.73
C GLY A 40 -20.50 -16.34 -7.04
N ARG A 41 -20.35 -15.08 -7.44
CA ARG A 41 -19.68 -14.71 -8.70
C ARG A 41 -18.16 -14.81 -8.60
N ARG A 42 -17.55 -15.00 -9.77
CA ARG A 42 -16.10 -15.08 -9.91
C ARG A 42 -15.42 -13.77 -9.48
N VAL A 43 -14.43 -13.90 -8.60
CA VAL A 43 -13.59 -12.82 -8.09
C VAL A 43 -12.12 -13.15 -8.32
N GLU A 44 -11.31 -12.12 -8.43
CA GLU A 44 -9.87 -12.24 -8.61
C GLU A 44 -9.13 -11.43 -7.56
N LYS A 45 -7.94 -11.90 -7.21
CA LYS A 45 -7.07 -11.25 -6.25
C LYS A 45 -6.56 -9.94 -6.86
N CYS A 46 -6.99 -8.83 -6.28
CA CYS A 46 -6.47 -7.51 -6.62
C CYS A 46 -5.17 -7.24 -5.87
N ILE A 47 -4.21 -6.66 -6.59
CA ILE A 47 -3.04 -6.04 -5.99
C ILE A 47 -3.56 -4.83 -5.21
N SER A 48 -3.41 -4.83 -3.88
CA SER A 48 -3.81 -3.67 -3.09
C SER A 48 -2.87 -2.51 -3.42
N THR A 49 -3.45 -1.34 -3.66
CA THR A 49 -2.69 -0.11 -3.75
C THR A 49 -2.33 0.30 -2.33
N PHE A 50 -1.27 -0.29 -1.77
CA PHE A 50 -0.60 0.36 -0.66
C PHE A 50 0.17 1.54 -1.23
N THR A 51 -0.13 2.73 -0.74
CA THR A 51 0.75 3.87 -0.94
C THR A 51 2.05 3.51 -0.22
N LEU A 52 3.06 3.07 -0.96
CA LEU A 52 4.43 3.15 -0.50
C LEU A 52 4.67 4.63 -0.33
N GLY A 53 4.47 5.13 0.90
CA GLY A 53 4.86 6.47 1.25
C GLY A 53 6.37 6.53 1.08
N THR A 54 6.84 6.88 -0.12
CA THR A 54 8.10 7.58 -0.25
C THR A 54 7.93 8.75 0.69
N SER A 55 8.67 8.75 1.79
CA SER A 55 8.60 9.81 2.77
C SER A 55 9.16 11.07 2.12
N GLU A 56 8.33 11.75 1.32
CA GLU A 56 8.46 13.17 1.01
C GLU A 56 8.02 13.98 2.23
N THR A 57 8.44 13.55 3.41
CA THR A 57 8.17 14.28 4.61
C THR A 57 8.89 15.61 4.49
N SER A 58 8.21 16.71 4.81
CA SER A 58 8.80 18.06 4.94
C SER A 58 9.76 18.17 6.14
N LEU A 59 10.44 17.09 6.51
CA LEU A 59 11.43 17.03 7.57
C LEU A 59 12.58 18.00 7.29
N ALA A 60 12.99 18.13 6.02
CA ALA A 60 14.02 19.10 5.63
C ALA A 60 13.54 20.55 5.88
N ASP A 61 12.32 20.90 5.47
CA ASP A 61 11.75 22.24 5.69
C ASP A 61 11.56 22.53 7.18
N ARG A 62 11.09 21.55 7.94
CA ARG A 62 10.92 21.64 9.40
C ARG A 62 12.26 21.79 10.11
N ALA A 63 13.29 21.04 9.70
CA ALA A 63 14.64 21.16 10.23
C ALA A 63 15.21 22.57 9.95
N ARG A 64 15.06 23.08 8.72
CA ARG A 64 15.46 24.45 8.36
C ARG A 64 14.74 25.50 9.21
N SER A 65 13.42 25.36 9.38
CA SER A 65 12.61 26.31 10.17
C SER A 65 13.01 26.37 11.66
N LYS A 66 13.53 25.27 12.20
CA LYS A 66 14.01 25.17 13.59
C LYS A 66 15.50 25.50 13.75
N GLY A 67 16.16 25.94 12.67
CA GLY A 67 17.59 26.25 12.68
C GLY A 67 18.50 25.03 12.83
N MET A 68 18.01 23.84 12.50
CA MET A 68 18.79 22.60 12.57
C MET A 68 19.64 22.46 11.30
N HIS A 69 20.88 21.97 11.46
CA HIS A 69 21.76 21.70 10.32
C HIS A 69 21.51 20.32 9.74
N MET A 70 21.42 20.25 8.40
CA MET A 70 21.27 19.00 7.69
C MET A 70 22.57 18.63 6.99
N LEU A 71 23.12 17.47 7.36
CA LEU A 71 24.34 16.94 6.77
C LEU A 71 23.98 15.83 5.78
N LYS A 72 24.47 15.95 4.53
CA LYS A 72 24.34 14.92 3.51
C LYS A 72 25.68 14.20 3.36
N ARG A 73 25.65 12.87 3.47
CA ARG A 73 26.85 12.04 3.30
C ARG A 73 27.21 11.95 1.83
N LEU A 74 28.42 12.36 1.46
CA LEU A 74 28.93 12.29 0.08
C LEU A 74 29.70 10.98 -0.18
N GLY A 75 30.44 10.49 0.81
CA GLY A 75 31.25 9.26 0.71
C GLY A 75 32.43 9.30 1.69
N GLN A 76 33.05 8.15 1.99
CA GLN A 76 34.31 8.04 2.78
C GLN A 76 34.38 8.79 4.12
N GLY A 77 33.23 9.05 4.76
CA GLY A 77 33.17 9.78 6.04
C GLY A 77 33.06 11.30 5.90
N GLU A 78 32.95 11.80 4.67
CA GLU A 78 32.73 13.21 4.37
C GLU A 78 31.23 13.54 4.34
N TYR A 79 30.92 14.69 4.91
CA TYR A 79 29.57 15.22 5.03
C TYR A 79 29.55 16.66 4.54
N GLU A 80 28.59 16.98 3.70
CA GLU A 80 28.32 18.33 3.23
C GLU A 80 27.12 18.92 3.99
N LYS A 81 27.27 20.17 4.41
CA LYS A 81 26.18 20.91 5.04
C LYS A 81 25.26 21.46 3.97
N VAL A 82 24.01 21.02 3.98
CA VAL A 82 22.99 21.46 3.02
C VAL A 82 22.38 22.80 3.44
N PHE A 83 22.22 23.03 4.76
CA PHE A 83 21.87 24.30 5.42
C PHE A 83 22.16 24.23 6.92
#